data_AF-A0A3D2MXU8-F1
#
_entry.id   AF-A0A3D2MXU8-F1
#
_cell.length_a   1.000
_cell.length_b   1.000
_cell.length_c   1.000
_cell.angle_alpha   90.00
_cell.angle_beta   90.00
_cell.angle_gamma   90.00
#
_symmetry.space_group_name_H-M   'P 1'
#
loop_
_entity.id
_entity.type
_entity.pdbx_description
1 polymer ?
#
loop_
_entity_poly.entity_id
_entity_poly.type
_entity_poly.pdbx_seq_one_letter_code
_entity_poly.pdbx_strand_id
1 'polypeptide(L)' 'PHLHYEFLVNGVHRNPRTVHKILPKAKSLPDSEIPRFKDAIKAPVQRLARTKASDAMTGAD' A
#
# COMPACT_ATOMS: atom_id res chain seq x y z
N PRO A 1 15.60 12.23 22.76
CA PRO A 1 14.60 11.51 21.93
C PRO A 1 14.94 11.61 20.42
N HIS A 2 14.73 10.54 19.65
CA HIS A 2 15.07 10.47 18.22
C HIS A 2 14.13 9.52 17.45
N LEU A 3 14.07 9.69 16.12
CA LEU A 3 13.35 8.79 15.21
C LEU A 3 14.24 7.59 14.85
N HIS A 4 13.79 6.37 15.15
CA HIS A 4 14.40 5.15 14.64
C HIS A 4 13.64 4.67 13.40
N TYR A 5 14.36 4.33 12.33
CA TYR A 5 13.79 3.78 11.11
C TYR A 5 14.74 2.76 10.50
N GLU A 6 14.16 1.70 9.93
CA GLU A 6 14.88 0.62 9.28
C GLU A 6 14.19 0.25 7.97
N PHE A 7 14.97 -0.27 7.03
CA PHE A 7 14.46 -0.77 5.76
C PHE A 7 14.78 -2.25 5.62
N LEU A 8 13.73 -3.05 5.46
CA LEU A 8 13.85 -4.47 5.15
C LEU A 8 13.33 -4.69 3.73
N VAL A 9 14.13 -5.33 2.89
CA VAL A 9 13.72 -5.75 1.54
C VAL A 9 13.78 -7.27 1.52
N ASN A 10 12.61 -7.91 1.38
CA ASN A 10 12.45 -9.36 1.49
C ASN A 10 13.04 -9.93 2.80
N GLY A 11 12.82 -9.23 3.92
CA GLY A 11 13.32 -9.64 5.25
C GLY A 11 14.78 -9.30 5.54
N VAL A 12 15.53 -8.75 4.58
CA VAL A 12 16.96 -8.40 4.76
C VAL A 12 17.12 -6.90 5.01
N HIS A 13 17.81 -6.53 6.10
CA HIS A 13 18.13 -5.14 6.41
C HIS A 13 18.97 -4.49 5.30
N ARG A 14 18.59 -3.26 4.91
CA ARG A 14 19.29 -2.42 3.94
C ARG A 14 19.68 -1.10 4.57
N ASN A 15 20.77 -0.52 4.08
CA ASN A 15 21.24 0.79 4.54
C ASN A 15 20.15 1.85 4.21
N PRO A 16 19.56 2.51 5.22
CA PRO A 16 18.46 3.46 5.01
C PRO A 16 18.83 4.65 4.13
N ARG A 17 20.13 5.01 4.07
CA ARG A 17 20.63 6.14 3.27
C ARG A 17 20.72 5.82 1.78
N THR A 18 20.81 4.55 1.40
CA THR A 18 21.07 4.14 0.00
C THR A 18 19.98 3.24 -0.59
N VAL A 19 19.07 2.70 0.23
CA VAL A 19 17.95 1.85 -0.21
C VAL A 19 17.09 2.50 -1.31
N HIS A 20 16.98 3.83 -1.34
CA HIS A 20 16.24 4.56 -2.36
C HIS A 20 16.77 4.40 -3.80
N LYS A 21 18.00 3.88 -3.97
CA LYS A 21 18.61 3.58 -5.27
C LYS A 21 18.17 2.22 -5.83
N ILE A 22 17.78 1.30 -4.95
CA ILE A 22 17.33 -0.05 -5.33
C ILE A 22 15.81 -0.16 -5.40
N LEU A 23 15.07 0.75 -4.74
CA LEU A 23 13.62 0.79 -4.80
C LEU A 23 13.14 1.45 -6.09
N PRO A 24 12.14 0.87 -6.78
CA PRO A 24 11.54 1.52 -7.94
C PRO A 24 10.93 2.87 -7.52
N LYS A 25 11.13 3.90 -8.35
CA LYS A 25 10.48 5.19 -8.14
C LYS A 25 8.99 5.06 -8.43
N ALA A 26 8.16 5.62 -7.56
CA ALA A 26 6.74 5.76 -7.83
C ALA A 26 6.56 6.61 -9.09
N LYS A 27 5.80 6.09 -10.06
CA LYS A 27 5.37 6.82 -11.25
C LYS A 27 3.88 7.06 -11.14
N SER A 28 3.48 8.32 -11.27
CA SER A 28 2.06 8.67 -11.36
C SER A 28 1.49 8.15 -12.66
N LEU A 29 0.21 7.77 -12.63
CA LEU A 29 -0.55 7.54 -13.86
C LEU A 29 -0.75 8.89 -14.58
N PRO A 30 -0.78 8.90 -15.92
CA PRO A 30 -1.25 10.07 -16.67
C PRO A 30 -2.66 10.46 -16.23
N ASP A 31 -2.95 11.76 -16.18
CA ASP A 31 -4.27 12.26 -15.74
C ASP A 31 -5.42 11.68 -16.57
N SER A 32 -5.18 11.41 -17.86
CA SER A 32 -6.13 10.77 -18.77
C SER A 32 -6.50 9.34 -18.37
N GLU A 33 -5.63 8.62 -17.66
CA GLU A 33 -5.87 7.23 -17.22
C GLU A 33 -6.55 7.15 -15.85
N ILE A 34 -6.59 8.26 -15.09
CA ILE A 34 -7.17 8.28 -13.74
C ILE A 34 -8.66 7.86 -13.73
N PRO A 35 -9.54 8.34 -14.64
CA PRO A 35 -10.93 7.90 -14.66
C PRO A 35 -11.07 6.39 -14.85
N ARG A 36 -10.35 5.84 -15.84
CA ARG A 36 -10.34 4.40 -16.14
C ARG A 36 -9.84 3.57 -14.97
N PHE A 37 -8.77 4.01 -14.29
CA PHE A 37 -8.25 3.34 -13.09
C PHE A 37 -9.30 3.33 -11.97
N LYS A 38 -9.94 4.47 -11.68
CA LYS A 38 -10.97 4.58 -10.63
C LYS A 38 -12.15 3.65 -10.90
N ASP A 39 -12.60 3.55 -12.15
CA ASP A 39 -13.67 2.65 -12.53
C ASP A 39 -13.27 1.18 -12.33
N ALA A 40 -12.06 0.80 -12.74
CA ALA A 40 -11.56 -0.57 -12.62
C ALA A 40 -11.45 -1.06 -11.16
N ILE A 41 -11.11 -0.17 -10.23
CA ILE A 41 -10.93 -0.55 -8.81
C ILE A 41 -12.22 -0.48 -7.97
N LYS A 42 -13.31 0.09 -8.50
CA LYS A 42 -14.55 0.31 -7.75
C LYS A 42 -15.09 -0.96 -7.10
N ALA A 43 -15.26 -2.03 -7.88
CA ALA A 43 -15.78 -3.31 -7.37
C ALA A 43 -14.83 -4.01 -6.38
N PRO A 44 -13.52 -4.15 -6.64
CA PRO A 44 -12.56 -4.64 -5.66
C PRO A 44 -12.58 -3.88 -4.33
N VAL A 45 -12.60 -2.54 -4.37
CA VAL A 45 -12.63 -1.70 -3.16
C VAL A 45 -13.91 -1.93 -2.36
N GLN A 46 -15.06 -2.05 -3.01
CA GLN A 46 -16.32 -2.36 -2.34
C GLN A 46 -16.31 -3.74 -1.67
N ARG A 47 -15.70 -4.76 -2.31
CA ARG A 47 -15.56 -6.09 -1.69
C ARG A 47 -14.69 -6.03 -0.45
N LEU A 48 -13.53 -5.36 -0.53
CA LEU A 48 -12.64 -5.19 0.62
C LEU A 48 -13.33 -4.47 1.78
N ALA A 49 -14.14 -3.45 1.51
CA ALA A 49 -14.89 -2.75 2.54
C ALA A 49 -15.91 -3.66 3.26
N ARG A 50 -16.59 -4.53 2.51
CA ARG A 50 -17.53 -5.51 3.08
C ARG A 50 -16.81 -6.55 3.94
N THR A 51 -15.69 -7.10 3.47
CA THR A 51 -14.90 -8.07 4.25
C THR A 51 -14.38 -7.46 5.55
N LYS A 52 -13.87 -6.23 5.52
CA LYS A 52 -13.45 -5.54 6.75
C LYS A 52 -14.59 -5.36 7.75
N ALA A 53 -15.81 -5.08 7.25
CA ALA A 53 -16.99 -4.96 8.10
C ALA A 53 -17.41 -6.32 8.70
N SER A 54 -17.29 -7.43 7.96
CA SER A 54 -17.55 -8.76 8.50
C SER A 54 -16.51 -9.18 9.53
N ASP A 55 -15.23 -8.86 9.32
CA ASP A 55 -14.15 -9.18 10.26
C ASP A 55 -14.30 -8.38 11.57
N ALA A 56 -14.72 -7.12 11.47
CA ALA A 56 -15.01 -6.30 12.65
C ALA A 56 -16.22 -6.82 13.46
N MET A 57 -17.17 -7.50 12.80
CA MET A 57 -18.36 -8.07 13.44
C MET A 57 -18.12 -9.47 14.01
N THR A 58 -17.11 -10.21 13.52
CA THR A 58 -16.75 -11.56 13.99
C THR A 58 -15.65 -11.56 15.07
N GLY A 59 -14.89 -10.48 15.21
CA GLY A 59 -13.94 -10.29 16.32
C GLY A 59 -14.53 -9.70 17.60
N ALA A 60 -15.86 -9.54 17.66
CA ALA A 60 -16.58 -8.99 18.82
C ALA A 60 -17.26 -10.06 19.69
N ASP A 61 -17.09 -11.34 19.36
CA ASP A 61 -17.56 -12.51 20.13
C ASP A 61 -16.40 -13.25 20.83
#